data_AF-A0A928NMY3-F1
#
_entry.id   AF-A0A928NMY3-F1
#
_cell.length_a   1.000
_cell.length_b   1.000
_cell.length_c   1.000
_cell.angle_alpha   90.00
_cell.angle_beta   90.00
_cell.angle_gamma   90.00
#
_symmetry.space_group_name_H-M   'P 1'
#
loop_
_entity.id
_entity.type
_entity.pdbx_description
1 polymer ?
#
loop_
_entity_poly.entity_id
_entity_poly.type
_entity_poly.pdbx_seq_one_letter_code
_entity_poly.pdbx_strand_id
1 'polypeptide(L)'
;MKKLIALFLSLVMCVCTFSGCDVDDIIEDEFENTRKHEKGERVRLPIKDDMEFMFSSGAGGWRTELSLDPDGEFEGEYTDSEMGSTGEGYPRGTLYECEFEGYFTDIKKINDYSYSMKIGQIALDDEPEREWIEDGILHIASIPYGIEGGEEFIFYTPDTPISELDEGLLMWWPGRFEEVKSDTLSYYAIYNVKEQQAFFSY
;
A
#
# COMPACT_ATOMS: atom_id res chain seq x y z
N MET A 1 2.05 -10.94 16.10
CA MET A 1 3.30 -11.52 15.59
C MET A 1 3.22 -11.28 14.10
N LYS A 2 3.88 -10.23 13.61
CA LYS A 2 3.81 -9.85 12.20
C LYS A 2 4.36 -10.99 11.35
N LYS A 3 3.69 -11.37 10.26
CA LYS A 3 4.09 -12.50 9.43
C LYS A 3 4.59 -12.00 8.08
N LEU A 4 5.89 -12.10 7.86
CA LEU A 4 6.50 -11.65 6.62
C LEU A 4 6.06 -12.50 5.41
N ILE A 5 5.27 -11.92 4.51
CA ILE A 5 4.97 -12.52 3.20
C ILE A 5 5.87 -11.85 2.17
N ALA A 6 7.04 -12.45 1.93
CA ALA A 6 7.90 -12.07 0.82
C ALA A 6 7.21 -12.44 -0.50
N LEU A 7 6.57 -11.46 -1.15
CA LEU A 7 6.26 -11.53 -2.58
C LEU A 7 7.59 -11.47 -3.34
N PHE A 8 8.21 -12.63 -3.52
CA PHE A 8 9.51 -12.80 -4.16
C PHE A 8 9.53 -12.23 -5.59
N LEU A 9 10.19 -11.09 -5.79
CA LEU A 9 10.88 -10.79 -7.05
C LEU A 9 12.38 -11.09 -6.88
N SER A 10 12.70 -12.37 -7.04
CA SER A 10 14.02 -12.98 -7.29
C SER A 10 15.26 -12.56 -6.47
N LEU A 11 15.84 -13.61 -5.87
CA LEU A 11 17.29 -13.90 -5.75
C LEU A 11 18.03 -13.36 -4.52
N VAL A 12 18.01 -14.13 -3.41
CA VAL A 12 19.23 -14.71 -2.81
C VAL A 12 18.87 -16.03 -2.11
N MET A 13 19.37 -17.15 -2.64
CA MET A 13 19.54 -18.38 -1.88
C MET A 13 20.72 -18.17 -0.92
N CYS A 14 20.47 -18.05 0.38
CA CYS A 14 21.50 -18.27 1.38
C CYS A 14 21.14 -19.48 2.23
N VAL A 15 21.74 -20.61 1.87
CA VAL A 15 21.76 -21.84 2.66
C VAL A 15 22.59 -21.58 3.91
N CYS A 16 21.98 -21.54 5.08
CA CYS A 16 22.68 -21.74 6.35
C CYS A 16 21.83 -22.60 7.29
N THR A 17 22.21 -23.88 7.39
CA THR A 17 21.86 -24.77 8.49
C THR A 17 22.61 -24.33 9.76
N PHE A 18 21.90 -23.92 10.83
CA PHE A 18 22.08 -24.35 12.25
C PHE A 18 21.51 -23.33 13.26
N SER A 19 20.83 -23.88 14.27
CA SER A 19 20.57 -23.36 15.63
C SER A 19 19.98 -21.96 15.82
N GLY A 20 18.66 -21.94 16.09
CA GLY A 20 18.10 -21.27 17.28
C GLY A 20 18.09 -19.75 17.33
N CYS A 21 18.28 -19.05 16.21
CA CYS A 21 17.79 -17.67 16.08
C CYS A 21 16.38 -17.73 15.54
N ASP A 22 15.44 -17.06 16.21
CA ASP A 22 14.06 -16.94 15.75
C ASP A 22 14.07 -16.29 14.35
N VAL A 23 13.35 -16.92 13.42
CA VAL A 23 13.40 -16.59 11.99
C VAL A 23 12.92 -15.15 11.75
N ASP A 24 12.03 -14.66 12.62
CA ASP A 24 11.48 -13.32 12.61
C ASP A 24 12.57 -12.26 12.88
N ASP A 25 13.46 -12.47 13.86
CA ASP A 25 14.56 -11.55 14.18
C ASP A 25 15.56 -11.41 13.02
N ILE A 26 15.83 -12.51 12.31
CA ILE A 26 16.75 -12.52 11.14
C ILE A 26 16.15 -11.71 9.99
N ILE A 27 14.83 -11.81 9.81
CA ILE A 27 14.09 -11.11 8.76
C ILE A 27 14.04 -9.61 9.04
N GLU A 28 13.75 -9.19 10.28
CA GLU A 28 13.78 -7.78 10.68
C GLU A 28 15.18 -7.18 10.47
N ASP A 29 16.22 -7.93 10.83
CA ASP A 29 17.61 -7.54 10.60
C ASP A 29 17.96 -7.45 9.09
N GLU A 30 17.47 -8.35 8.23
CA GLU A 30 17.66 -8.26 6.78
C GLU A 30 16.89 -7.09 6.16
N PHE A 31 15.68 -6.80 6.64
CA PHE A 31 14.88 -5.64 6.25
C PHE A 31 15.61 -4.34 6.60
N GLU A 32 16.10 -4.21 7.84
CA GLU A 32 16.96 -3.10 8.26
C GLU A 32 18.28 -2.99 7.51
N ASN A 33 18.91 -4.11 7.18
CA ASN A 33 20.21 -4.10 6.51
C ASN A 33 20.07 -3.74 5.03
N THR A 34 19.00 -4.19 4.35
CA THR A 34 18.63 -3.76 3.00
C THR A 34 18.33 -2.26 2.98
N ARG A 35 17.57 -1.76 3.97
CA ARG A 35 17.36 -0.32 4.19
C ARG A 35 18.67 0.46 4.30
N LYS A 36 19.68 -0.06 5.01
CA LYS A 36 20.98 0.61 5.24
C LYS A 36 21.93 0.60 4.03
N HIS A 37 21.79 -0.32 3.08
CA HIS A 37 22.83 -0.58 2.07
C HIS A 37 22.78 0.34 0.82
N GLU A 38 21.69 1.07 0.57
CA GLU A 38 21.58 2.01 -0.57
C GLU A 38 22.07 3.43 -0.22
N LYS A 39 23.29 3.57 0.29
CA LYS A 39 23.82 4.84 0.83
C LYS A 39 24.39 5.79 -0.24
N GLY A 40 23.58 6.10 -1.26
CA GLY A 40 23.75 7.23 -2.18
C GLY A 40 22.83 8.40 -1.81
N GLU A 41 22.96 9.54 -2.49
CA GLU A 41 21.99 10.65 -2.38
C GLU A 41 20.63 10.17 -2.91
N ARG A 42 19.74 9.72 -2.02
CA ARG A 42 18.43 9.19 -2.39
C ARG A 42 17.51 10.34 -2.73
N VAL A 43 16.79 10.22 -3.84
CA VAL A 43 15.70 11.14 -4.19
C VAL A 43 14.56 10.90 -3.20
N ARG A 44 14.13 11.96 -2.52
CA ARG A 44 12.97 11.93 -1.62
C ARG A 44 11.73 12.39 -2.35
N LEU A 45 10.57 11.90 -1.93
CA LEU A 45 9.29 12.42 -2.39
C LEU A 45 9.12 13.88 -1.96
N PRO A 46 8.38 14.70 -2.73
CA PRO A 46 8.22 16.13 -2.48
C PRO A 46 7.17 16.40 -1.37
N ILE A 47 7.33 15.73 -0.23
CA ILE A 47 6.47 15.79 0.95
C ILE A 47 7.37 16.05 2.17
N LYS A 48 6.86 16.76 3.18
CA LYS A 48 7.70 17.25 4.29
C LYS A 48 7.78 16.25 5.45
N ASP A 49 6.63 15.70 5.78
CA ASP A 49 6.37 14.76 6.85
C ASP A 49 5.47 13.66 6.26
N ASP A 50 5.20 12.63 7.06
CA ASP A 50 4.31 11.53 6.70
C ASP A 50 2.98 12.07 6.19
N MET A 51 2.48 11.47 5.12
CA MET A 51 1.23 11.87 4.49
C MET A 51 0.31 10.68 4.31
N GLU A 52 -0.94 10.90 4.68
CA GLU A 52 -2.01 9.93 4.58
C GLU A 52 -2.65 9.94 3.20
N PHE A 53 -2.90 8.73 2.68
CA PHE A 53 -3.55 8.50 1.41
C PHE A 53 -4.70 7.50 1.58
N MET A 54 -5.74 7.67 0.78
CA MET A 54 -6.89 6.76 0.76
C MET A 54 -7.17 6.26 -0.66
N PHE A 55 -7.41 4.96 -0.76
CA PHE A 55 -7.96 4.30 -1.93
C PHE A 55 -9.34 3.75 -1.58
N SER A 56 -10.36 4.28 -2.24
CA SER A 56 -11.73 3.75 -2.15
C SER A 56 -12.53 4.17 -3.40
N SER A 57 -13.60 3.44 -3.69
CA SER A 57 -14.51 3.84 -4.78
C SER A 57 -15.56 4.87 -4.37
N GLY A 58 -15.76 5.07 -3.06
CA GLY A 58 -16.93 5.73 -2.48
C GLY A 58 -18.21 4.88 -2.50
N ALA A 59 -18.16 3.65 -3.00
CA ALA A 59 -19.25 2.68 -2.98
C ALA A 59 -18.83 1.40 -2.24
N GLY A 60 -19.70 0.93 -1.35
CA GLY A 60 -19.39 -0.20 -0.46
C GLY A 60 -18.75 0.25 0.85
N GLY A 61 -18.46 -0.73 1.72
CA GLY A 61 -17.90 -0.52 3.05
C GLY A 61 -16.40 -0.78 3.13
N TRP A 62 -15.65 -0.45 2.06
CA TRP A 62 -14.23 -0.75 1.95
C TRP A 62 -13.36 0.48 1.72
N ARG A 63 -12.11 0.39 2.18
CA ARG A 63 -11.03 1.35 1.89
C ARG A 63 -9.66 0.74 2.16
N THR A 64 -8.65 1.32 1.53
CA THR A 64 -7.25 1.17 1.95
C THR A 64 -6.71 2.52 2.34
N GLU A 65 -6.16 2.62 3.55
CA GLU A 65 -5.42 3.77 4.05
C GLU A 65 -3.91 3.47 4.02
N LEU A 66 -3.11 4.49 3.73
CA LEU A 66 -1.65 4.38 3.61
C LEU A 66 -1.00 5.66 4.15
N SER A 67 -0.13 5.52 5.16
CA SER A 67 0.73 6.58 5.64
C SER A 67 2.11 6.42 5.01
N LEU A 68 2.56 7.41 4.24
CA LEU A 68 3.81 7.36 3.47
C LEU A 68 4.76 8.47 3.88
N ASP A 69 6.00 8.11 4.20
CA ASP A 69 7.07 9.04 4.51
C ASP A 69 7.80 9.55 3.24
N PRO A 70 8.60 10.63 3.34
CA PRO A 70 9.32 11.17 2.18
C PRO A 70 10.42 10.25 1.61
N ASP A 71 10.88 9.26 2.37
CA ASP A 71 11.94 8.32 1.99
C ASP A 71 11.40 7.03 1.35
N GLY A 72 10.08 6.85 1.38
CA GLY A 72 9.36 5.75 0.77
C GLY A 72 8.86 4.68 1.74
N GLU A 73 9.15 4.78 3.04
CA GLU A 73 8.59 3.86 4.06
C GLU A 73 7.09 4.14 4.24
N PHE A 74 6.30 3.09 4.41
CA PHE A 74 4.87 3.23 4.61
C PHE A 74 4.27 2.17 5.53
N GLU A 75 3.17 2.52 6.16
CA GLU A 75 2.24 1.64 6.86
C GLU A 75 0.84 1.81 6.25
N GLY A 76 0.00 0.79 6.34
CA GLY A 76 -1.34 0.85 5.80
C GLY A 76 -2.30 -0.20 6.34
N GLU A 77 -3.58 0.05 6.09
CA GLU A 77 -4.69 -0.79 6.53
C GLU A 77 -5.72 -0.90 5.39
N TYR A 78 -6.05 -2.11 4.98
CA TYR A 78 -7.22 -2.40 4.16
C TYR A 78 -8.35 -2.93 5.04
N THR A 79 -9.57 -2.45 4.80
CA THR A 79 -10.79 -3.00 5.39
C THR A 79 -11.90 -3.11 4.34
N ASP A 80 -12.73 -4.15 4.43
CA ASP A 80 -14.00 -4.30 3.71
C ASP A 80 -15.07 -4.94 4.59
N SER A 81 -16.09 -4.14 4.92
CA SER A 81 -17.17 -4.48 5.83
C SER A 81 -18.40 -5.02 5.09
N GLU A 82 -18.47 -6.34 4.96
CA GLU A 82 -19.61 -7.07 4.39
C GLU A 82 -20.64 -7.46 5.47
N MET A 83 -21.29 -6.44 6.04
CA MET A 83 -22.21 -6.61 7.18
C MET A 83 -23.49 -7.42 6.87
N GLY A 84 -23.77 -7.66 5.58
CA GLY A 84 -24.84 -8.56 5.13
C GLY A 84 -24.44 -10.03 5.03
N SER A 85 -23.14 -10.33 4.98
CA SER A 85 -22.60 -11.69 4.89
C SER A 85 -22.55 -12.30 6.29
N THR A 86 -23.52 -13.15 6.61
CA THR A 86 -23.69 -13.70 7.97
C THR A 86 -23.75 -15.23 7.95
N GLY A 87 -23.45 -15.85 9.09
CA GLY A 87 -23.51 -17.30 9.25
C GLY A 87 -23.53 -17.77 10.70
N GLU A 88 -23.37 -19.07 10.90
CA GLU A 88 -23.34 -19.66 12.24
C GLU A 88 -22.12 -19.16 13.02
N GLY A 89 -22.34 -18.54 14.18
CA GLY A 89 -21.29 -17.96 15.01
C GLY A 89 -20.93 -16.50 14.67
N TYR A 90 -21.27 -16.00 13.49
CA TYR A 90 -21.02 -14.62 13.06
C TYR A 90 -22.27 -13.91 12.51
N PRO A 91 -23.27 -13.61 13.38
CA PRO A 91 -24.53 -13.00 12.96
C PRO A 91 -24.41 -11.51 12.57
N ARG A 92 -23.26 -10.88 12.77
CA ARG A 92 -23.08 -9.43 12.57
C ARG A 92 -22.37 -9.06 11.27
N GLY A 93 -21.86 -10.03 10.52
CA GLY A 93 -21.23 -9.76 9.22
C GLY A 93 -19.92 -10.50 9.03
N THR A 94 -19.29 -10.20 7.89
CA THR A 94 -17.91 -10.55 7.56
C THR A 94 -17.09 -9.26 7.44
N LEU A 95 -15.88 -9.24 7.99
CA LEU A 95 -14.90 -8.17 7.83
C LEU A 95 -13.65 -8.76 7.16
N TYR A 96 -13.28 -8.23 6.01
CA TYR A 96 -11.96 -8.48 5.44
C TYR A 96 -11.02 -7.39 5.91
N GLU A 97 -9.83 -7.75 6.37
CA GLU A 97 -8.86 -6.78 6.86
C GLU A 97 -7.41 -7.18 6.56
N CYS A 98 -6.54 -6.19 6.40
CA CYS A 98 -5.11 -6.40 6.19
C CYS A 98 -4.35 -5.18 6.73
N GLU A 99 -3.61 -5.36 7.81
CA GLU A 99 -2.59 -4.40 8.27
C GLU A 99 -1.25 -4.77 7.62
N PHE A 100 -0.55 -3.77 7.10
CA PHE A 100 0.69 -3.98 6.36
C PHE A 100 1.67 -2.81 6.50
N GLU A 101 2.95 -3.12 6.31
CA GLU A 101 4.04 -2.14 6.27
C GLU A 101 4.98 -2.47 5.12
N GLY A 102 5.70 -1.49 4.61
CA GLY A 102 6.62 -1.71 3.51
C GLY A 102 7.44 -0.48 3.17
N TYR A 103 8.13 -0.56 2.03
CA TYR A 103 8.85 0.59 1.51
C TYR A 103 8.91 0.57 -0.02
N PHE A 104 8.87 1.76 -0.59
CA PHE A 104 9.21 2.00 -1.97
C PHE A 104 10.72 2.18 -2.13
N THR A 105 11.23 1.73 -3.27
CA THR A 105 12.63 1.83 -3.68
C THR A 105 12.74 2.51 -5.04
N ASP A 106 13.98 2.77 -5.48
CA ASP A 106 14.26 3.28 -6.82
C ASP A 106 13.47 4.56 -7.15
N ILE A 107 13.26 5.42 -6.16
CA ILE A 107 12.52 6.69 -6.31
C ILE A 107 13.27 7.57 -7.29
N LYS A 108 12.61 7.96 -8.38
CA LYS A 108 13.18 8.77 -9.46
C LYS A 108 12.19 9.84 -9.89
N LYS A 109 12.64 11.09 -9.91
CA LYS A 109 11.87 12.19 -10.51
C LYS A 109 11.72 11.94 -12.02
N ILE A 110 10.48 11.88 -12.51
CA ILE A 110 10.15 11.73 -13.94
C ILE A 110 10.10 13.12 -14.59
N ASN A 111 9.32 14.02 -14.00
CA ASN A 111 9.14 15.41 -14.42
C ASN A 111 8.88 16.31 -13.20
N ASP A 112 8.47 17.56 -13.40
CA ASP A 112 8.24 18.50 -12.29
C ASP A 112 7.13 18.11 -11.32
N TYR A 113 6.24 17.22 -11.73
CA TYR A 113 5.04 16.85 -10.98
C TYR A 113 4.99 15.38 -10.55
N SER A 114 5.89 14.52 -11.05
CA SER A 114 5.80 13.08 -10.82
C SER A 114 7.12 12.36 -10.57
N TYR A 115 7.02 11.27 -9.82
CA TYR A 115 8.13 10.40 -9.42
C TYR A 115 7.73 8.94 -9.65
N SER A 116 8.60 8.15 -10.27
CA SER A 116 8.43 6.69 -10.32
C SER A 116 9.03 6.08 -9.07
N MET A 117 8.42 5.02 -8.57
CA MET A 117 8.91 4.25 -7.44
C MET A 117 8.57 2.76 -7.63
N LYS A 118 9.34 1.88 -7.00
CA LYS A 118 9.14 0.42 -7.10
C LYS A 118 8.84 -0.15 -5.74
N ILE A 119 7.96 -1.15 -5.68
CA ILE A 119 7.77 -1.85 -4.43
C ILE A 119 9.05 -2.59 -4.04
N GLY A 120 9.55 -2.34 -2.83
CA GLY A 120 10.71 -3.05 -2.29
C GLY A 120 10.26 -4.35 -1.63
N GLN A 121 9.74 -4.22 -0.42
CA GLN A 121 9.18 -5.33 0.35
C GLN A 121 7.93 -4.87 1.11
N ILE A 122 7.04 -5.82 1.37
CA ILE A 122 5.84 -5.64 2.18
C ILE A 122 5.82 -6.75 3.24
N ALA A 123 5.44 -6.39 4.47
CA ALA A 123 5.11 -7.30 5.54
C ALA A 123 3.61 -7.17 5.86
N LEU A 124 2.94 -8.30 6.11
CA LEU A 124 1.54 -8.33 6.52
C LEU A 124 1.46 -8.78 7.97
N ASP A 125 0.52 -8.25 8.74
CA ASP A 125 0.38 -8.67 10.14
C ASP A 125 -0.20 -10.09 10.25
N ASP A 126 -1.07 -10.46 9.30
CA ASP A 126 -1.72 -11.75 9.22
C ASP A 126 -1.50 -12.45 7.86
N GLU A 127 -1.58 -13.78 7.90
CA GLU A 127 -1.54 -14.61 6.71
C GLU A 127 -2.90 -14.54 5.98
N PRO A 128 -2.94 -14.16 4.69
CA PRO A 128 -4.18 -14.09 3.93
C PRO A 128 -4.99 -15.38 4.01
N GLU A 129 -6.31 -15.25 3.94
CA GLU A 129 -7.29 -16.33 4.10
C GLU A 129 -7.40 -16.89 5.52
N ARG A 130 -6.63 -16.39 6.50
CA ARG A 130 -6.85 -16.71 7.91
C ARG A 130 -8.21 -16.19 8.36
N GLU A 131 -9.02 -17.08 8.94
CA GLU A 131 -10.35 -16.76 9.46
C GLU A 131 -10.40 -16.85 10.99
N TRP A 132 -11.14 -15.94 11.63
CA TRP A 132 -11.51 -16.05 13.03
C TRP A 132 -12.84 -15.36 13.31
N ILE A 133 -13.52 -15.78 14.38
CA ILE A 133 -14.77 -15.15 14.82
C ILE A 133 -14.51 -14.38 16.10
N GLU A 134 -14.78 -13.09 16.08
CA GLU A 134 -14.69 -12.19 17.22
C GLU A 134 -15.93 -11.30 17.28
N ASP A 135 -16.49 -11.14 18.48
CA ASP A 135 -17.69 -10.32 18.74
C ASP A 135 -18.91 -10.59 17.83
N GLY A 136 -18.98 -11.78 17.22
CA GLY A 136 -20.05 -12.18 16.31
C GLY A 136 -19.85 -11.71 14.86
N ILE A 137 -18.62 -11.35 14.48
CA ILE A 137 -18.17 -11.03 13.12
C ILE A 137 -17.18 -12.11 12.68
N LEU A 138 -17.24 -12.54 11.42
CA LEU A 138 -16.20 -13.36 10.79
C LEU A 138 -15.14 -12.42 10.22
N HIS A 139 -13.96 -12.43 10.82
CA HIS A 139 -12.80 -11.71 10.32
C HIS A 139 -12.01 -12.61 9.36
N ILE A 140 -11.58 -12.05 8.24
CA ILE A 140 -10.81 -12.73 7.20
C ILE A 140 -9.61 -11.87 6.85
N ALA A 141 -8.41 -12.37 7.12
CA ALA A 141 -7.18 -11.72 6.70
C ALA A 141 -7.12 -11.66 5.16
N SER A 142 -6.88 -10.48 4.63
CA SER A 142 -6.86 -10.19 3.20
C SER A 142 -5.43 -9.86 2.73
N ILE A 143 -5.31 -9.49 1.45
CA ILE A 143 -4.15 -8.85 0.85
C ILE A 143 -4.33 -7.32 0.85
N PRO A 144 -3.24 -6.53 0.76
CA PRO A 144 -3.30 -5.07 0.83
C PRO A 144 -3.87 -4.47 -0.47
N TYR A 145 -5.20 -4.39 -0.57
CA TYR A 145 -5.89 -3.97 -1.80
C TYR A 145 -5.44 -2.57 -2.26
N GLY A 146 -5.10 -2.38 -3.53
CA GLY A 146 -4.46 -1.17 -4.05
C GLY A 146 -2.94 -1.30 -4.21
N ILE A 147 -2.29 -2.11 -3.39
CA ILE A 147 -0.83 -2.34 -3.41
C ILE A 147 -0.49 -3.70 -4.04
N GLU A 148 -1.36 -4.70 -3.90
CA GLU A 148 -1.17 -6.03 -4.45
C GLU A 148 -0.94 -6.00 -5.97
N GLY A 149 -0.18 -6.96 -6.47
CA GLY A 149 0.11 -7.07 -7.90
C GLY A 149 1.02 -5.97 -8.46
N GLY A 150 1.12 -4.81 -7.79
CA GLY A 150 1.90 -3.65 -8.20
C GLY A 150 3.41 -3.89 -8.09
N GLU A 151 4.13 -3.52 -9.14
CA GLU A 151 5.60 -3.55 -9.19
C GLU A 151 6.17 -2.14 -9.31
N GLU A 152 5.50 -1.30 -10.12
CA GLU A 152 5.84 0.09 -10.38
C GLU A 152 4.66 0.99 -9.99
N PHE A 153 4.99 2.06 -9.28
CA PHE A 153 4.06 3.07 -8.82
C PHE A 153 4.52 4.44 -9.26
N ILE A 154 3.57 5.36 -9.45
CA ILE A 154 3.85 6.76 -9.75
C ILE A 154 3.24 7.63 -8.65
N PHE A 155 4.08 8.45 -8.04
CA PHE A 155 3.67 9.52 -7.14
C PHE A 155 3.45 10.80 -7.94
N TYR A 156 2.28 11.42 -7.80
CA TYR A 156 1.90 12.68 -8.43
C TYR A 156 1.69 13.79 -7.38
N THR A 157 2.08 15.01 -7.75
CA THR A 157 1.87 16.22 -6.95
C THR A 157 0.56 16.93 -7.30
N PRO A 158 0.02 17.79 -6.41
CA PRO A 158 -1.23 18.52 -6.65
C PRO A 158 -1.26 19.39 -7.91
N ASP A 159 -0.10 19.86 -8.36
CA ASP A 159 0.03 20.74 -9.53
C ASP A 159 0.04 19.97 -10.86
N THR A 160 -0.04 18.63 -10.83
CA THR A 160 -0.06 17.81 -12.05
C THR A 160 -1.25 18.20 -12.93
N PRO A 161 -1.05 18.60 -14.21
CA PRO A 161 -2.14 18.88 -15.12
C PRO A 161 -2.98 17.63 -15.36
N ILE A 162 -4.30 17.74 -15.31
CA ILE A 162 -5.20 16.58 -15.52
C ILE A 162 -5.03 15.96 -16.90
N SER A 163 -4.70 16.78 -17.90
CA SER A 163 -4.43 16.31 -19.27
C SER A 163 -3.20 15.40 -19.39
N GLU A 164 -2.35 15.33 -18.37
CA GLU A 164 -1.17 14.46 -18.32
C GLU A 164 -1.42 13.17 -17.51
N LEU A 165 -2.60 12.99 -16.92
CA LEU A 165 -2.95 11.85 -16.09
C LEU A 165 -3.57 10.70 -16.89
N ASP A 166 -3.26 9.48 -16.47
CA ASP A 166 -3.84 8.27 -17.03
C ASP A 166 -5.34 8.15 -16.70
N GLU A 167 -6.14 7.64 -17.65
CA GLU A 167 -7.59 7.46 -17.45
C GLU A 167 -7.89 6.53 -16.26
N GLY A 168 -7.07 5.51 -16.02
CA GLY A 168 -7.19 4.61 -14.88
C GLY A 168 -7.07 5.34 -13.55
N LEU A 169 -6.13 6.29 -13.43
CA LEU A 169 -6.01 7.14 -12.24
C LEU A 169 -7.24 8.05 -12.07
N LEU A 170 -7.68 8.69 -13.16
CA LEU A 170 -8.83 9.60 -13.12
C LEU A 170 -10.15 8.90 -12.78
N MET A 171 -10.23 7.58 -13.04
CA MET A 171 -11.32 6.73 -12.60
C MET A 171 -11.39 6.56 -11.08
N TRP A 172 -10.37 6.96 -10.32
CA TRP A 172 -10.39 6.94 -8.86
C TRP A 172 -10.36 8.35 -8.25
N TRP A 173 -10.08 9.37 -9.06
CA TRP A 173 -9.89 10.74 -8.60
C TRP A 173 -11.13 11.31 -7.89
N PRO A 174 -11.02 11.79 -6.63
CA PRO A 174 -12.15 12.37 -5.90
C PRO A 174 -12.81 13.55 -6.62
N GLY A 175 -11.98 14.36 -7.30
CA GLY A 175 -12.44 15.52 -8.07
C GLY A 175 -13.36 15.17 -9.24
N ARG A 176 -13.48 13.89 -9.64
CA ARG A 176 -14.38 13.46 -10.73
C ARG A 176 -15.86 13.71 -10.44
N PHE A 177 -16.26 13.88 -9.18
CA PHE A 177 -17.64 14.19 -8.80
C PHE A 177 -17.89 15.67 -8.50
N GLU A 178 -16.85 16.51 -8.48
CA GLU A 178 -17.00 17.95 -8.22
C GLU A 178 -17.68 18.67 -9.40
N GLU A 179 -18.53 19.66 -9.10
CA GLU A 179 -19.23 20.46 -10.12
C GLU A 179 -18.28 21.36 -10.92
N VAL A 180 -17.26 21.91 -10.25
CA VAL A 180 -16.21 22.74 -10.84
C VAL A 180 -14.96 21.90 -10.92
N LYS A 181 -14.50 21.59 -12.15
CA LYS A 181 -13.26 20.86 -12.35
C LYS A 181 -12.08 21.80 -12.19
N SER A 182 -11.10 21.41 -11.37
CA SER A 182 -9.75 21.96 -11.44
C SER A 182 -9.11 21.59 -12.79
N ASP A 183 -8.10 22.33 -13.22
CA ASP A 183 -7.25 21.97 -14.35
C ASP A 183 -6.06 21.08 -13.91
N THR A 184 -5.81 21.01 -12.59
CA THR A 184 -4.77 20.20 -11.95
C THR A 184 -5.35 19.19 -10.98
N LEU A 185 -4.54 18.24 -10.56
CA LEU A 185 -4.95 17.12 -9.71
C LEU A 185 -5.50 17.57 -8.35
N SER A 186 -5.00 18.68 -7.78
CA SER A 186 -5.35 19.26 -6.47
C SER A 186 -5.01 18.39 -5.25
N TYR A 187 -4.67 17.11 -5.45
CA TYR A 187 -4.28 16.15 -4.41
C TYR A 187 -2.92 15.56 -4.75
N TYR A 188 -2.20 15.07 -3.75
CA TYR A 188 -1.16 14.09 -4.01
C TYR A 188 -1.81 12.76 -4.39
N ALA A 189 -1.18 11.98 -5.25
CA ALA A 189 -1.67 10.65 -5.60
C ALA A 189 -0.56 9.62 -5.72
N ILE A 190 -0.89 8.38 -5.40
CA ILE A 190 -0.05 7.20 -5.62
C ILE A 190 -0.79 6.29 -6.58
N TYR A 191 -0.18 5.98 -7.71
CA TYR A 191 -0.80 5.19 -8.78
C TYR A 191 -0.11 3.85 -8.95
N ASN A 192 -0.83 2.75 -8.71
CA ASN A 192 -0.42 1.41 -9.08
C ASN A 192 -0.64 1.24 -10.59
N VAL A 193 0.45 1.29 -11.36
CA VAL A 193 0.38 1.34 -12.83
C VAL A 193 -0.21 0.06 -13.41
N LYS A 194 0.10 -1.10 -12.80
CA LYS A 194 -0.31 -2.41 -13.31
C LYS A 194 -1.79 -2.68 -13.07
N GLU A 195 -2.26 -2.37 -11.86
CA GLU A 195 -3.66 -2.59 -11.47
C GLU A 195 -4.59 -1.42 -11.82
N GLN A 196 -4.02 -0.29 -12.27
CA GLN A 196 -4.75 0.95 -12.58
C GLN A 196 -5.60 1.44 -11.40
N GLN A 197 -5.03 1.40 -10.21
CA GLN A 197 -5.63 1.81 -8.94
C GLN A 197 -4.89 3.00 -8.37
N ALA A 198 -5.61 3.97 -7.80
CA ALA A 198 -4.99 5.19 -7.29
C ALA A 198 -5.46 5.54 -5.88
N PHE A 199 -4.49 5.91 -5.05
CA PHE A 199 -4.70 6.51 -3.74
C PHE A 199 -4.58 8.03 -3.86
N PHE A 200 -5.32 8.77 -3.03
CA PHE A 200 -5.27 10.24 -2.99
C PHE A 200 -5.12 10.73 -1.55
N SER A 201 -4.37 11.81 -1.35
CA SER A 201 -4.23 12.46 -0.05
C SER A 201 -5.56 13.05 0.44
N TYR A 202 -5.83 13.02 1.76
CA TYR A 202 -7.04 13.55 2.38
C TYR A 202 -6.79 14.43 3.61
#